data_AF-A0A522DZ20-F1
#
_entry.id   AF-A0A522DZ20-F1
#
_cell.length_a   1.000
_cell.length_b   1.000
_cell.length_c   1.000
_cell.angle_alpha   90.00
_cell.angle_beta   90.00
_cell.angle_gamma   90.00
#
_symmetry.space_group_name_H-M   'P 1'
#
loop_
_entity.id
_entity.type
_entity.pdbx_description
1 polymer ?
#
loop_
_entity_poly.entity_id
_entity_poly.type
_entity_poly.pdbx_seq_one_letter_code
_entity_poly.pdbx_strand_id
1 'polypeptide(L)'
;THTSIYINSARIHQHLMKGTFSEGLKLVPVIEKNLEEYALYVDRHRILVFNYKIATLYFGAGQYESAIDYLQRIINGPMDLRIDLQCYARLLHLMAHYELGNYDIIESLTKSVYRFMAKMKNLTVVEEEMFRFLRHSFGVSPQKLKPELEKFLHKIKHLEKNRFETRSFAYLDVISWVESKVYGKSMGEIIFEKYKKSKKRKYKKS
;
A
#
# COMPACT_ATOMS: atom_id res chain seq x y z
N THR A 1 12.29 17.65 18.36
CA THR A 1 12.22 16.61 19.43
C THR A 1 11.44 15.38 18.98
N HIS A 2 11.71 14.19 19.56
CA HIS A 2 11.03 12.91 19.27
C HIS A 2 9.49 13.02 19.22
N THR A 3 8.89 13.92 20.00
CA THR A 3 7.45 14.23 20.02
C THR A 3 6.88 14.58 18.65
N SER A 4 7.59 15.42 17.88
CA SER A 4 7.16 15.83 16.52
C SER A 4 7.01 14.64 15.56
N ILE A 5 7.89 13.65 15.70
CA ILE A 5 7.91 12.45 14.87
C ILE A 5 6.72 11.54 15.21
N TYR A 6 6.39 11.38 16.50
CA TYR A 6 5.20 10.61 16.89
C TYR A 6 3.91 11.29 16.41
N ILE A 7 3.81 12.61 16.57
CA ILE A 7 2.67 13.41 16.11
C ILE A 7 2.49 13.26 14.59
N ASN A 8 3.55 13.44 13.81
CA ASN A 8 3.48 13.33 12.35
C ASN A 8 3.10 11.92 11.89
N SER A 9 3.64 10.87 12.53
CA SER A 9 3.26 9.48 12.23
C SER A 9 1.76 9.22 12.48
N ALA A 10 1.23 9.73 13.59
CA ALA A 10 -0.19 9.62 13.93
C ALA A 10 -1.08 10.40 12.95
N ARG A 11 -0.67 11.61 12.56
CA ARG A 11 -1.39 12.43 11.57
C ARG A 11 -1.46 11.73 10.22
N ILE A 12 -0.35 11.23 9.68
CA ILE A 12 -0.37 10.47 8.41
C ILE A 12 -1.25 9.24 8.53
N HIS A 13 -1.10 8.47 9.61
CA HIS A 13 -1.93 7.27 9.81
C HIS A 13 -3.42 7.60 9.82
N GLN A 14 -3.82 8.74 10.41
CA GLN A 14 -5.20 9.21 10.38
C GLN A 14 -5.68 9.50 8.95
N HIS A 15 -4.85 10.10 8.10
CA HIS A 15 -5.19 10.34 6.69
C HIS A 15 -5.34 9.03 5.91
N LEU A 16 -4.41 8.09 6.09
CA LEU A 16 -4.49 6.75 5.49
C LEU A 16 -5.78 6.02 5.88
N MET A 17 -6.16 6.07 7.17
CA MET A 17 -7.38 5.43 7.68
C MET A 17 -8.69 6.09 7.23
N LYS A 18 -8.65 7.37 6.84
CA LYS A 18 -9.82 8.10 6.36
C LYS A 18 -9.92 8.15 4.83
N GLY A 19 -8.85 7.79 4.12
CA GLY A 19 -8.76 7.95 2.67
C GLY A 19 -8.52 9.40 2.23
N THR A 20 -8.17 10.30 3.15
CA THR A 20 -7.92 11.73 2.88
C THR A 20 -6.47 11.95 2.45
N PHE A 21 -6.08 11.27 1.36
CA PHE A 21 -4.71 11.18 0.88
C PHE A 21 -4.14 12.54 0.48
N SER A 22 -4.87 13.31 -0.31
CA SER A 22 -4.46 14.64 -0.79
C SER A 22 -4.18 15.62 0.36
N GLU A 23 -4.98 15.57 1.43
CA GLU A 23 -4.71 16.36 2.63
C GLU A 23 -3.51 15.84 3.41
N GLY A 24 -3.29 14.53 3.42
CA GLY A 24 -2.11 13.91 4.03
C GLY A 24 -0.81 14.32 3.33
N LEU A 25 -0.84 14.48 2.00
CA LEU A 25 0.31 14.93 1.21
C LEU A 25 0.81 16.33 1.60
N LYS A 26 -0.08 17.21 2.10
CA LYS A 26 0.31 18.54 2.62
C LYS A 26 1.27 18.47 3.81
N LEU A 27 1.34 17.32 4.49
CA LEU A 27 2.25 17.10 5.61
C LEU A 27 3.66 16.70 5.16
N VAL A 28 3.82 16.19 3.94
CA VAL A 28 5.07 15.59 3.45
C VAL A 28 6.26 16.54 3.55
N PRO A 29 6.19 17.81 3.09
CA PRO A 29 7.35 18.72 3.17
C PRO A 29 7.81 18.97 4.61
N VAL A 30 6.87 19.08 5.55
CA VAL A 30 7.18 19.27 6.98
C VAL A 30 7.82 18.00 7.56
N ILE A 31 7.35 16.83 7.14
CA ILE A 31 7.90 15.56 7.59
C ILE A 31 9.32 15.37 7.06
N GLU A 32 9.56 15.64 5.79
CA GLU A 32 10.90 15.52 5.19
C GLU A 32 11.90 16.45 5.87
N LYS A 33 11.54 17.73 6.05
CA LYS A 33 12.37 18.67 6.80
C LYS A 33 12.70 18.16 8.21
N ASN A 34 11.72 17.62 8.93
CA ASN A 34 11.94 17.07 10.26
C ASN A 34 12.82 15.81 10.23
N LEU A 35 12.67 14.95 9.21
CA LEU A 35 13.50 13.75 9.08
C LEU A 35 14.95 14.10 8.76
N GLU A 36 15.20 15.14 7.98
CA GLU A 36 16.54 15.66 7.70
C GLU A 36 17.17 16.30 8.94
N GLU A 37 16.45 17.19 9.62
CA GLU A 37 16.93 17.89 10.83
C GLU A 37 17.33 16.90 11.94
N TYR A 38 16.61 15.78 12.05
CA TYR A 38 16.86 14.77 13.07
C TYR A 38 17.54 13.51 12.53
N ALA A 39 18.09 13.53 11.31
CA ALA A 39 18.64 12.34 10.65
C ALA A 39 19.71 11.61 11.50
N LEU A 40 20.52 12.37 12.26
CA LEU A 40 21.55 11.83 13.17
C LEU A 40 20.99 11.18 14.44
N TYR A 41 19.75 11.50 14.81
CA TYR A 41 19.12 11.08 16.06
C TYR A 41 17.91 10.15 15.85
N VAL A 42 17.50 9.94 14.59
CA VAL A 42 16.36 9.11 14.23
C VAL A 42 16.85 7.77 13.72
N ASP A 43 16.37 6.73 14.38
CA ASP A 43 16.59 5.36 13.94
C ASP A 43 16.17 5.16 12.47
N ARG A 44 17.06 4.50 11.71
CA ARG A 44 16.93 4.30 10.26
C ARG A 44 15.65 3.54 9.89
N HIS A 45 15.23 2.58 10.72
CA HIS A 45 13.97 1.86 10.46
C HIS A 45 12.78 2.81 10.49
N ARG A 46 12.77 3.78 11.42
CA ARG A 46 11.71 4.78 11.50
C ARG A 46 11.61 5.66 10.25
N ILE A 47 12.76 6.08 9.69
CA ILE A 47 12.80 6.85 8.43
C ILE A 47 12.12 6.05 7.31
N LEU A 48 12.40 4.76 7.21
CA LEU A 48 11.84 3.92 6.16
C LEU A 48 10.35 3.61 6.35
N VAL A 49 9.89 3.52 7.60
CA VAL A 49 8.45 3.48 7.90
C VAL A 49 7.75 4.76 7.44
N PHE A 50 8.38 5.94 7.59
CA PHE A 50 7.85 7.17 7.01
C PHE A 50 7.82 7.13 5.49
N ASN A 51 8.90 6.71 4.84
CA ASN A 51 8.93 6.56 3.38
C ASN A 51 7.78 5.65 2.91
N TYR A 52 7.50 4.54 3.60
CA TYR A 52 6.40 3.65 3.23
C TYR A 52 5.02 4.31 3.40
N LYS A 53 4.82 5.03 4.51
CA LYS A 53 3.58 5.78 4.76
C LYS A 53 3.37 6.88 3.71
N ILE A 54 4.42 7.59 3.33
CA ILE A 54 4.38 8.64 2.31
C ILE A 54 4.11 8.03 0.93
N ALA A 55 4.77 6.92 0.58
CA ALA A 55 4.48 6.18 -0.65
C ALA A 55 3.01 5.74 -0.71
N THR A 56 2.44 5.28 0.41
CA THR A 56 1.02 4.88 0.47
C THR A 56 0.09 6.09 0.31
N LEU A 57 0.46 7.27 0.82
CA LEU A 57 -0.28 8.51 0.56
C LEU A 57 -0.30 8.86 -0.93
N TYR A 58 0.87 8.85 -1.58
CA TYR A 58 0.99 9.14 -3.01
C TYR A 58 0.23 8.11 -3.86
N PHE A 59 0.37 6.81 -3.54
CA PHE A 59 -0.35 5.73 -4.22
C PHE A 59 -1.87 5.90 -4.09
N GLY A 60 -2.37 6.17 -2.89
CA GLY A 60 -3.80 6.38 -2.65
C GLY A 60 -4.36 7.65 -3.31
N ALA A 61 -3.51 8.66 -3.53
CA ALA A 61 -3.84 9.86 -4.29
C ALA A 61 -3.73 9.69 -5.82
N GLY A 62 -3.31 8.52 -6.31
CA GLY A 62 -3.11 8.25 -7.73
C GLY A 62 -1.82 8.85 -8.32
N GLN A 63 -0.88 9.28 -7.48
CA GLN A 63 0.42 9.83 -7.89
C GLN A 63 1.48 8.72 -7.81
N TYR A 64 1.48 7.82 -8.80
CA TYR A 64 2.20 6.56 -8.73
C TYR A 64 3.71 6.70 -8.91
N GLU A 65 4.18 7.67 -9.70
CA GLU A 65 5.59 7.98 -9.89
C GLU A 65 6.23 8.41 -8.57
N SER A 66 5.61 9.36 -7.87
CA SER A 66 6.08 9.78 -6.55
C SER A 66 6.02 8.62 -5.55
N ALA A 67 5.00 7.76 -5.61
CA ALA A 67 4.97 6.56 -4.76
C ALA A 67 6.19 5.65 -5.03
N ILE A 68 6.55 5.43 -6.30
CA ILE A 68 7.73 4.66 -6.69
C ILE A 68 9.00 5.26 -6.11
N ASP A 69 9.21 6.58 -6.18
CA ASP A 69 10.40 7.25 -5.66
C ASP A 69 10.61 6.96 -4.16
N TYR A 70 9.54 7.06 -3.35
CA TYR A 70 9.63 6.75 -1.92
C TYR A 70 9.81 5.25 -1.65
N LEU A 71 9.26 4.37 -2.48
CA LEU A 71 9.43 2.93 -2.35
C LEU A 71 10.86 2.50 -2.69
N GLN A 72 11.48 3.11 -3.70
CA GLN A 72 12.86 2.84 -4.08
C GLN A 72 13.84 3.20 -2.94
N ARG A 73 13.56 4.25 -2.16
CA ARG A 73 14.35 4.58 -0.95
C ARG A 73 14.37 3.44 0.07
N ILE A 74 13.34 2.61 0.12
CA ILE A 74 13.25 1.42 0.98
C ILE A 74 13.92 0.22 0.33
N ILE A 75 13.59 -0.04 -0.93
CA ILE A 75 14.05 -1.20 -1.70
C ILE A 75 15.57 -1.21 -1.86
N ASN A 76 16.16 -0.03 -2.09
CA ASN A 76 17.60 0.19 -2.22
C ASN A 76 18.29 0.47 -0.86
N GLY A 77 17.50 0.51 0.21
CA GLY A 77 17.99 0.59 1.59
C GLY A 77 18.62 -0.72 2.06
N PRO A 78 19.10 -0.77 3.31
CA PRO A 78 19.77 -1.94 3.84
C PRO A 78 18.75 -3.07 4.08
N MET A 79 19.19 -4.33 3.97
CA MET A 79 18.30 -5.49 4.08
C MET A 79 18.14 -6.04 5.51
N ASP A 80 18.88 -5.53 6.48
CA ASP A 80 18.83 -5.88 7.90
C ASP A 80 17.53 -5.43 8.60
N LEU A 81 16.71 -4.66 7.91
CA LEU A 81 15.43 -4.14 8.38
C LEU A 81 14.33 -5.18 8.35
N ARG A 82 13.22 -4.88 9.05
CA ARG A 82 12.04 -5.75 9.11
C ARG A 82 11.64 -6.24 7.72
N ILE A 83 11.75 -7.56 7.55
CA ILE A 83 11.46 -8.33 6.34
C ILE A 83 10.14 -7.93 5.70
N ASP A 84 9.11 -7.71 6.52
CA ASP A 84 7.78 -7.29 6.06
C ASP A 84 7.80 -5.96 5.30
N LEU A 85 8.48 -4.95 5.84
CA LEU A 85 8.56 -3.62 5.20
C LEU A 85 9.19 -3.73 3.80
N GLN A 86 10.26 -4.53 3.68
CA GLN A 86 10.93 -4.78 2.41
C GLN A 86 10.05 -5.55 1.42
N CYS A 87 9.23 -6.50 1.90
CA CYS A 87 8.31 -7.26 1.06
C CYS A 87 7.17 -6.37 0.54
N TYR A 88 6.47 -5.66 1.43
CA TYR A 88 5.34 -4.83 1.06
C TYR A 88 5.75 -3.56 0.29
N ALA A 89 6.96 -3.03 0.51
CA ALA A 89 7.49 -1.96 -0.35
C ALA A 89 7.66 -2.44 -1.80
N ARG A 90 8.22 -3.64 -2.02
CA ARG A 90 8.36 -4.22 -3.37
C ARG A 90 7.01 -4.56 -3.98
N LEU A 91 6.05 -5.04 -3.19
CA LEU A 91 4.71 -5.35 -3.67
C LEU A 91 3.95 -4.08 -4.07
N LEU A 92 3.98 -3.03 -3.25
CA LEU A 92 3.37 -1.74 -3.59
C LEU A 92 4.06 -1.08 -4.79
N HIS A 93 5.38 -1.27 -4.93
CA HIS A 93 6.14 -0.77 -6.09
C HIS A 93 5.71 -1.47 -7.38
N LEU A 94 5.53 -2.80 -7.33
CA LEU A 94 4.96 -3.57 -8.43
C LEU A 94 3.55 -3.09 -8.79
N MET A 95 2.69 -2.83 -7.80
CA MET A 95 1.35 -2.28 -8.03
C MET A 95 1.38 -0.88 -8.64
N ALA A 96 2.30 -0.01 -8.21
CA ALA A 96 2.42 1.34 -8.77
C ALA A 96 2.80 1.30 -10.26
N HIS A 97 3.73 0.41 -10.66
CA HIS A 97 4.03 0.18 -12.07
C HIS A 97 2.87 -0.42 -12.86
N TYR A 98 2.07 -1.29 -12.22
CA TYR A 98 0.84 -1.79 -12.82
C TYR A 98 -0.16 -0.68 -13.10
N GLU A 99 -0.32 0.26 -12.17
CA GLU A 99 -1.21 1.41 -12.34
C GLU A 99 -0.75 2.39 -13.43
N LEU A 100 0.57 2.54 -13.62
CA LEU A 100 1.13 3.35 -14.71
C LEU A 100 1.04 2.68 -16.09
N GLY A 101 0.67 1.39 -16.14
CA GLY A 101 0.64 0.64 -17.40
C GLY A 101 2.04 0.36 -17.96
N ASN A 102 3.07 0.28 -17.11
CA ASN A 102 4.45 0.00 -17.53
C ASN A 102 4.66 -1.48 -17.91
N TYR A 103 3.78 -2.05 -18.75
CA TYR A 103 3.64 -3.49 -19.00
C TYR A 103 4.94 -4.20 -19.40
N ASP A 104 5.86 -3.50 -20.08
CA ASP A 104 7.15 -4.02 -20.52
C ASP A 104 8.02 -4.55 -19.37
N ILE A 105 7.90 -3.97 -18.17
CA ILE A 105 8.69 -4.37 -17.01
C ILE A 105 7.89 -5.18 -15.98
N ILE A 106 6.55 -5.19 -16.05
CA ILE A 106 5.76 -5.80 -14.97
C ILE A 106 5.96 -7.31 -14.92
N GLU A 107 6.10 -8.01 -16.05
CA GLU A 107 6.31 -9.47 -16.02
C GLU A 107 7.61 -9.84 -15.28
N SER A 108 8.71 -9.19 -15.63
CA SER A 108 10.03 -9.44 -15.02
C SER A 108 10.04 -9.00 -13.55
N LEU A 109 9.42 -7.85 -13.24
CA LEU A 109 9.27 -7.33 -11.89
C LEU A 109 8.41 -8.27 -11.02
N THR A 110 7.30 -8.78 -11.54
CA THR A 110 6.43 -9.75 -10.85
C THR A 110 7.22 -10.98 -10.44
N LYS A 111 8.00 -11.56 -11.36
CA LYS A 111 8.87 -12.72 -11.08
C LYS A 111 9.92 -12.40 -10.01
N SER A 112 10.53 -11.22 -10.08
CA SER A 112 11.53 -10.75 -9.11
C SER A 112 10.94 -10.60 -7.70
N VAL A 113 9.82 -9.90 -7.56
CA VAL A 113 9.16 -9.67 -6.28
C VAL A 113 8.65 -10.97 -5.67
N TYR A 114 8.05 -11.86 -6.49
CA TYR A 114 7.61 -13.18 -6.03
C TYR A 114 8.76 -14.00 -5.43
N ARG A 115 9.88 -14.13 -6.16
CA ARG A 115 11.06 -14.88 -5.67
C ARG A 115 11.61 -14.29 -4.37
N PHE A 116 11.63 -12.96 -4.26
CA PHE A 116 12.06 -12.29 -3.05
C PHE A 116 11.14 -12.65 -1.86
N MET A 117 9.83 -12.48 -2.00
CA MET A 117 8.88 -12.77 -0.92
C MET A 117 8.86 -14.26 -0.53
N ALA A 118 8.97 -15.16 -1.52
CA ALA A 118 9.10 -16.60 -1.28
C ALA A 118 10.36 -16.94 -0.45
N LYS A 119 11.51 -16.38 -0.82
CA LYS A 119 12.78 -16.56 -0.07
C LYS A 119 12.64 -16.07 1.37
N MET A 120 11.92 -14.98 1.58
CA MET A 120 11.68 -14.40 2.90
C MET A 120 10.56 -15.09 3.68
N LYS A 121 9.93 -16.14 3.14
CA LYS A 121 8.78 -16.85 3.72
C LYS A 121 7.63 -15.91 4.10
N ASN A 122 7.36 -14.93 3.22
CA ASN A 122 6.39 -13.87 3.45
C ASN A 122 5.28 -13.83 2.39
N LEU A 123 4.83 -15.02 1.98
CA LEU A 123 3.71 -15.20 1.06
C LEU A 123 2.54 -15.82 1.82
N THR A 124 1.45 -15.08 1.94
CA THR A 124 0.14 -15.60 2.38
C THR A 124 -0.74 -15.89 1.16
N VAL A 125 -1.98 -16.34 1.41
CA VAL A 125 -2.95 -16.58 0.34
C VAL A 125 -3.29 -15.27 -0.39
N VAL A 126 -3.35 -14.15 0.33
CA VAL A 126 -3.60 -12.83 -0.26
C VAL A 126 -2.53 -12.44 -1.27
N GLU A 127 -1.24 -12.56 -0.93
CA GLU A 127 -0.17 -12.21 -1.88
C GLU A 127 -0.11 -13.18 -3.06
N GLU A 128 -0.31 -14.48 -2.84
CA GLU A 128 -0.38 -15.45 -3.94
C GLU A 128 -1.50 -15.13 -4.93
N GLU A 129 -2.69 -14.75 -4.45
CA GLU A 129 -3.78 -14.30 -5.33
C GLU A 129 -3.46 -12.96 -6.01
N MET A 130 -2.74 -12.05 -5.35
CA MET A 130 -2.25 -10.82 -5.99
C MET A 130 -1.30 -11.12 -7.15
N PHE A 131 -0.29 -11.96 -6.94
CA PHE A 131 0.65 -12.34 -8.01
C PHE A 131 -0.06 -13.06 -9.15
N ARG A 132 -1.02 -13.92 -8.82
CA ARG A 132 -1.88 -14.57 -9.82
C ARG A 132 -2.66 -13.53 -10.62
N PHE A 133 -3.35 -12.60 -9.97
CA PHE A 133 -4.10 -11.55 -10.66
C PHE A 133 -3.20 -10.69 -11.55
N LEU A 134 -2.07 -10.20 -11.02
CA LEU A 134 -1.14 -9.36 -11.77
C LEU A 134 -0.63 -10.09 -13.01
N ARG A 135 -0.25 -11.38 -12.89
CA ARG A 135 0.19 -12.18 -14.03
C ARG A 135 -0.89 -12.37 -15.10
N HIS A 136 -2.14 -12.58 -14.70
CA HIS A 136 -3.24 -12.83 -15.64
C HIS A 136 -3.82 -11.56 -16.25
N SER A 137 -3.66 -10.40 -15.61
CA SER A 137 -4.22 -9.13 -16.09
C SER A 137 -3.39 -8.50 -17.22
N PHE A 138 -2.17 -9.00 -17.48
CA PHE A 138 -1.34 -8.52 -18.59
C PHE A 138 -1.97 -8.81 -19.95
N GLY A 139 -2.02 -7.79 -20.81
CA GLY A 139 -2.56 -7.92 -22.17
C GLY A 139 -4.06 -8.19 -22.23
N VAL A 140 -4.78 -8.12 -21.09
CA VAL A 140 -6.22 -8.29 -21.04
C VAL A 140 -6.88 -6.99 -21.47
N SER A 141 -7.75 -7.06 -22.49
CA SER A 141 -8.56 -5.92 -22.93
C SER A 141 -9.39 -5.34 -21.76
N PRO A 142 -9.65 -4.03 -21.71
CA PRO A 142 -10.44 -3.41 -20.63
C PRO A 142 -11.78 -4.10 -20.34
N GLN A 143 -12.46 -4.60 -21.37
CA GLN A 143 -13.73 -5.33 -21.27
C GLN A 143 -13.62 -6.64 -20.46
N LYS A 144 -12.48 -7.31 -20.54
CA LYS A 144 -12.19 -8.57 -19.83
C LYS A 144 -11.53 -8.33 -18.47
N LEU A 145 -10.99 -7.15 -18.21
CA LEU A 145 -10.29 -6.84 -16.97
C LEU A 145 -11.23 -6.75 -15.76
N LYS A 146 -12.41 -6.15 -15.93
CA LYS A 146 -13.38 -5.98 -14.84
C LYS A 146 -13.83 -7.33 -14.23
N PRO A 147 -14.21 -8.36 -15.02
CA PRO A 147 -14.48 -9.69 -14.47
C PRO A 147 -13.30 -10.30 -13.69
N GLU A 148 -12.05 -10.09 -14.13
CA GLU A 148 -10.88 -10.58 -13.40
C GLU A 148 -10.65 -9.85 -12.08
N LEU A 149 -10.91 -8.54 -12.03
CA LEU A 149 -10.90 -7.75 -10.80
C LEU A 149 -11.99 -8.22 -9.82
N GLU A 150 -13.19 -8.51 -10.30
CA GLU A 150 -14.30 -9.04 -9.48
C GLU A 150 -13.97 -10.42 -8.90
N LYS A 151 -13.41 -11.32 -9.73
CA LYS A 151 -12.92 -12.63 -9.28
C LYS A 151 -11.83 -12.48 -8.22
N PHE A 152 -10.85 -11.59 -8.45
CA PHE A 152 -9.78 -11.33 -7.50
C PHE A 152 -10.32 -10.78 -6.16
N LEU A 153 -11.22 -9.78 -6.22
CA LEU A 153 -11.88 -9.24 -5.03
C LEU A 153 -12.62 -10.34 -4.24
N HIS A 154 -13.38 -11.20 -4.92
CA HIS A 154 -14.10 -12.30 -4.25
C HIS A 154 -13.13 -13.25 -3.50
N LYS A 155 -11.99 -13.57 -4.12
CA LYS A 155 -10.97 -14.46 -3.53
C LYS A 155 -10.25 -13.88 -2.33
N ILE A 156 -10.07 -12.56 -2.23
CA ILE A 156 -9.34 -11.98 -1.08
C ILE A 156 -10.27 -11.42 -0.01
N LYS A 157 -11.50 -11.03 -0.36
CA LYS A 157 -12.39 -10.30 0.56
C LYS A 157 -12.82 -11.16 1.76
N HIS A 158 -13.04 -12.45 1.55
CA HIS A 158 -13.42 -13.36 2.63
C HIS A 158 -12.26 -13.62 3.61
N LEU A 159 -11.02 -13.31 3.22
CA LEU A 159 -9.83 -13.46 4.04
C LEU A 159 -9.61 -12.30 5.02
N GLU A 160 -10.36 -11.20 4.93
CA GLU A 160 -10.22 -10.01 5.80
C GLU A 160 -10.32 -10.35 7.30
N LYS A 161 -11.09 -11.39 7.66
CA LYS A 161 -11.26 -11.86 9.04
C LYS A 161 -10.33 -13.02 9.42
N ASN A 162 -9.50 -13.48 8.50
CA ASN A 162 -8.60 -14.60 8.74
C ASN A 162 -7.36 -14.12 9.50
N ARG A 163 -7.13 -14.68 10.70
CA ARG A 163 -5.98 -14.33 11.55
C ARG A 163 -4.63 -14.50 10.84
N PHE A 164 -4.52 -15.46 9.92
CA PHE A 164 -3.29 -15.75 9.18
C PHE A 164 -2.99 -14.70 8.10
N GLU A 165 -3.97 -13.90 7.71
CA GLU A 165 -3.91 -12.91 6.64
C GLU A 165 -3.86 -11.47 7.18
N THR A 166 -3.97 -11.30 8.50
CA THR A 166 -3.96 -9.99 9.19
C THR A 166 -2.77 -9.12 8.78
N ARG A 167 -1.61 -9.74 8.54
CA ARG A 167 -0.38 -9.03 8.15
C ARG A 167 -0.58 -8.31 6.81
N SER A 168 -1.12 -8.99 5.81
CA SER A 168 -1.34 -8.45 4.46
C SER A 168 -2.16 -7.18 4.50
N PHE A 169 -3.30 -7.23 5.20
CA PHE A 169 -4.20 -6.08 5.31
C PHE A 169 -3.67 -4.95 6.21
N ALA A 170 -2.72 -5.23 7.10
CA ALA A 170 -2.06 -4.21 7.92
C ALA A 170 -1.07 -3.36 7.12
N TYR A 171 -0.37 -3.96 6.15
CA TYR A 171 0.61 -3.26 5.33
C TYR A 171 0.02 -2.71 4.03
N LEU A 172 -0.99 -3.37 3.46
CA LEU A 172 -1.54 -3.03 2.17
C LEU A 172 -3.07 -3.17 2.16
N ASP A 173 -3.79 -2.06 1.93
CA ASP A 173 -5.24 -2.09 1.75
C ASP A 173 -5.61 -2.50 0.32
N VAL A 174 -5.24 -3.75 -0.03
CA VAL A 174 -5.48 -4.33 -1.35
C VAL A 174 -6.98 -4.44 -1.65
N ILE A 175 -7.82 -4.59 -0.63
CA ILE A 175 -9.29 -4.65 -0.79
C ILE A 175 -9.80 -3.30 -1.28
N SER A 176 -9.44 -2.19 -0.62
CA SER A 176 -9.85 -0.87 -1.10
C SER A 176 -9.29 -0.55 -2.48
N TRP A 177 -8.07 -1.01 -2.79
CA TRP A 177 -7.50 -0.89 -4.12
C TRP A 177 -8.35 -1.60 -5.18
N VAL A 178 -8.63 -2.91 -5.04
CA VAL A 178 -9.42 -3.63 -6.05
C VAL A 178 -10.86 -3.11 -6.13
N GLU A 179 -11.48 -2.74 -4.99
CA GLU A 179 -12.82 -2.14 -4.98
C GLU A 179 -12.87 -0.81 -5.73
N SER A 180 -11.80 0.00 -5.65
CA SER A 180 -11.69 1.26 -6.40
C SER A 180 -11.79 0.99 -7.91
N LYS A 181 -11.16 -0.08 -8.39
CA LYS A 181 -11.16 -0.48 -9.80
C LYS A 181 -12.49 -1.11 -10.23
N VAL A 182 -13.05 -2.02 -9.42
CA VAL A 182 -14.33 -2.68 -9.70
C VAL A 182 -15.48 -1.66 -9.79
N TYR A 183 -15.48 -0.68 -8.89
CA TYR A 183 -16.57 0.31 -8.78
C TYR A 183 -16.30 1.62 -9.52
N GLY A 184 -15.12 1.79 -10.14
CA GLY A 184 -14.78 3.03 -10.84
C GLY A 184 -14.74 4.26 -9.93
N LYS A 185 -14.26 4.09 -8.70
CA LYS A 185 -14.11 5.17 -7.69
C LYS A 185 -12.65 5.34 -7.33
N SER A 186 -12.27 6.49 -6.80
CA SER A 186 -10.94 6.64 -6.22
C SER A 186 -10.79 5.76 -4.96
N MET A 187 -9.56 5.36 -4.65
CA MET A 187 -9.27 4.61 -3.43
C MET A 187 -9.66 5.41 -2.18
N GLY A 188 -9.49 6.74 -2.21
CA GLY A 188 -9.88 7.64 -1.12
C GLY A 188 -11.38 7.60 -0.84
N GLU A 189 -12.22 7.62 -1.88
CA GLU A 189 -13.68 7.49 -1.75
C GLU A 189 -14.08 6.16 -1.11
N ILE A 190 -13.50 5.04 -1.57
CA ILE A 190 -13.77 3.70 -1.03
C ILE A 190 -13.45 3.65 0.47
N ILE A 191 -12.27 4.13 0.87
CA ILE A 191 -11.84 4.12 2.27
C ILE A 191 -12.73 5.05 3.11
N PHE A 192 -13.07 6.23 2.60
CA PHE A 192 -13.92 7.17 3.31
C PHE A 192 -15.34 6.63 3.53
N GLU A 193 -15.91 5.93 2.54
CA GLU A 193 -17.19 5.23 2.67
C GLU A 193 -17.14 4.13 3.75
N LYS A 194 -16.06 3.32 3.78
CA LYS A 194 -15.83 2.31 4.81
C LYS A 194 -15.72 2.95 6.20
N TYR A 195 -14.99 4.06 6.31
CA TYR A 195 -14.84 4.83 7.55
C TYR A 195 -16.18 5.36 8.07
N LYS A 196 -17.02 5.94 7.19
CA LYS A 196 -18.37 6.39 7.55
C LYS A 196 -19.26 5.24 8.03
N LYS A 197 -19.21 4.09 7.34
CA LYS A 197 -19.99 2.89 7.71
C LYS A 197 -19.54 2.33 9.07
N SER A 198 -18.24 2.29 9.35
CA SER A 198 -17.71 1.79 10.64
C SER A 198 -18.10 2.69 11.80
N LYS A 199 -18.06 4.02 11.63
CA LYS A 199 -18.58 4.98 12.62
C LYS A 199 -20.06 4.78 12.91
N LYS A 200 -20.91 4.69 11.88
CA LYS A 200 -22.36 4.46 12.03
C LYS A 200 -22.66 3.17 12.81
N ARG A 201 -21.87 2.10 12.61
CA ARG A 201 -22.00 0.84 13.38
C ARG A 201 -21.62 0.98 14.85
N LYS A 202 -20.65 1.85 15.20
CA LYS A 202 -20.29 2.13 16.60
C LYS A 202 -21.42 2.89 17.31
N TYR A 203 -21.98 3.92 16.69
CA TYR A 203 -23.10 4.69 17.28
C TYR A 203 -24.40 3.89 17.44
N LYS A 204 -24.62 2.83 16.64
CA LYS A 204 -25.79 1.94 16.80
C LYS A 204 -25.62 0.85 17.87
N LYS A 205 -24.40 0.69 18.41
CA LYS A 205 -24.06 -0.31 19.44
C LYS A 205 -23.77 0.32 20.80
N SER A 206 -23.83 1.65 20.90
CA SER A 206 -23.73 2.43 22.14
C SER A 206 -25.13 2.94 22.48
#